data_AF-A0A7J8XJA3-F1
#
_entry.id   AF-A0A7J8XJA3-F1
#
_cell.length_a   1.000
_cell.length_b   1.000
_cell.length_c   1.000
_cell.angle_alpha   90.00
_cell.angle_beta   90.00
_cell.angle_gamma   90.00
#
_symmetry.space_group_name_H-M   'P 1'
#
loop_
_entity.id
_entity.type
_entity.pdbx_description
1 polymer ?
#
loop_
_entity_poly.entity_id
_entity_poly.type
_entity_poly.pdbx_seq_one_letter_code
_entity_poly.pdbx_strand_id
1 'polypeptide(L)'
;YGPFWICTTLIFVAASIGTFVTYVAHKLRDKEWNYDINLVTWSAGVFYGYVTVVPLVLYVILKYFSAPSGLVQLFCLYGYSLFIFIPALVSSFVFEYCSLNELSKLSEGNKNLMLEMFMWKIFIVKLTSRLSEILLEWIIAAVAGFMSATFVALNLKAHITSAGERWVLIVAGIFLLQLGLAVVLKLYLFTVSV
;
A
#
# COMPACT_ATOMS: atom_id res chain seq x y z
N TYR A 1 16.54 12.08 -8.47
CA TYR A 1 15.23 12.28 -9.13
C TYR A 1 14.25 11.13 -8.88
N GLY A 2 14.66 9.86 -8.91
CA GLY A 2 13.76 8.72 -8.71
C GLY A 2 12.85 8.78 -7.46
N PRO A 3 13.40 9.03 -6.25
CA PRO A 3 12.59 9.04 -5.03
C PRO A 3 11.48 10.07 -5.03
N PHE A 4 11.76 11.27 -5.56
CA PHE A 4 10.77 12.34 -5.66
C PHE A 4 9.59 11.92 -6.55
N TRP A 5 9.87 11.48 -7.78
CA TRP A 5 8.83 11.12 -8.74
C TRP A 5 8.01 9.89 -8.31
N ILE A 6 8.66 8.87 -7.75
CA ILE A 6 7.96 7.67 -7.28
C ILE A 6 7.01 8.00 -6.13
N CYS A 7 7.46 8.80 -5.15
CA CYS A 7 6.61 9.24 -4.05
C CYS A 7 5.43 10.07 -4.55
N THR A 8 5.66 11.06 -5.43
CA THR A 8 4.57 11.89 -5.98
C THR A 8 3.53 11.05 -6.72
N THR A 9 3.97 10.08 -7.52
CA THR A 9 3.05 9.16 -8.22
C THR A 9 2.24 8.32 -7.25
N LEU A 10 2.87 7.76 -6.20
CA LEU A 10 2.16 6.99 -5.17
C LEU A 10 1.10 7.83 -4.44
N ILE A 11 1.45 9.06 -4.07
CA ILE A 11 0.53 10.02 -3.43
C ILE A 11 -0.65 10.32 -4.35
N PHE A 12 -0.37 10.62 -5.62
CA PHE A 12 -1.41 10.95 -6.60
C PHE A 12 -2.32 9.76 -6.89
N VAL A 13 -1.76 8.57 -7.08
CA VAL A 13 -2.52 7.32 -7.34
C VAL A 13 -3.38 6.97 -6.12
N ALA A 14 -2.83 7.03 -4.91
CA ALA A 14 -3.58 6.76 -3.68
C ALA A 14 -4.73 7.75 -3.50
N ALA A 15 -4.48 9.05 -3.69
CA ALA A 15 -5.49 10.08 -3.54
C ALA A 15 -6.57 9.99 -4.63
N SER A 16 -6.20 9.94 -5.91
CA SER A 16 -7.16 9.93 -7.02
C SER A 16 -8.05 8.68 -7.02
N ILE A 17 -7.47 7.50 -6.84
CA ILE A 17 -8.24 6.25 -6.87
C ILE A 17 -9.05 6.07 -5.58
N GLY A 18 -8.48 6.37 -4.41
CA GLY A 18 -9.22 6.30 -3.14
C GLY A 18 -10.43 7.24 -3.13
N THR A 19 -10.27 8.44 -3.71
CA THR A 19 -11.38 9.39 -3.88
C THR A 19 -12.45 8.87 -4.83
N PHE A 20 -12.05 8.25 -5.95
CA PHE A 20 -12.98 7.71 -6.92
C PHE A 20 -13.81 6.55 -6.34
N VAL A 21 -13.17 5.62 -5.63
CA VAL A 21 -13.83 4.48 -4.99
C VAL A 21 -14.83 4.95 -3.93
N THR A 22 -14.45 5.91 -3.08
CA THR A 22 -15.35 6.46 -2.04
C THR A 22 -16.53 7.22 -2.66
N TYR A 23 -16.32 7.95 -3.76
CA TYR A 23 -17.41 8.60 -4.50
C TYR A 23 -18.43 7.60 -5.04
N VAL A 24 -17.97 6.53 -5.69
CA VAL A 24 -18.86 5.45 -6.19
C VAL A 24 -19.61 4.80 -5.04
N ALA A 25 -18.94 4.51 -3.93
CA ALA A 25 -19.56 3.92 -2.74
C ALA A 25 -20.64 4.81 -2.12
N HIS A 26 -20.46 6.13 -2.08
CA HIS A 26 -21.47 7.07 -1.59
C HIS A 26 -22.67 7.18 -2.53
N LYS A 27 -22.41 7.22 -3.85
CA LYS A 27 -23.45 7.25 -4.88
C LYS A 27 -24.34 6.00 -4.84
N LEU A 28 -23.76 4.83 -4.55
CA LEU A 28 -24.52 3.57 -4.37
C LEU A 28 -25.37 3.55 -3.09
N ARG A 29 -25.15 4.47 -2.15
CA ARG A 29 -25.84 4.53 -0.86
C ARG A 29 -26.76 5.74 -0.73
N ASP A 30 -26.97 6.49 -1.81
CA ASP A 30 -27.72 7.76 -1.83
C ASP A 30 -27.31 8.73 -0.71
N LYS A 31 -26.00 8.78 -0.38
CA LYS A 31 -25.43 9.69 0.63
C LYS A 31 -24.69 10.84 -0.03
N GLU A 32 -24.74 12.01 0.59
CA GLU A 32 -23.89 13.14 0.20
C GLU A 32 -22.41 12.77 0.37
N TRP A 33 -21.65 12.99 -0.70
CA TRP A 33 -20.22 12.69 -0.73
C TRP A 33 -19.42 13.93 -0.32
N ASN A 34 -18.54 13.77 0.68
CA ASN A 34 -17.61 14.79 1.11
C ASN A 34 -16.18 14.35 0.78
N TYR A 35 -15.45 15.21 0.06
CA TYR A 35 -14.06 14.95 -0.31
C TYR A 35 -13.12 15.08 0.89
N ASP A 36 -12.34 14.02 1.19
CA ASP A 36 -11.35 14.06 2.25
C ASP A 36 -9.98 14.54 1.73
N ILE A 37 -9.71 15.84 1.91
CA ILE A 37 -8.43 16.46 1.57
C ILE A 37 -7.24 15.89 2.37
N ASN A 38 -7.49 15.26 3.52
CA ASN A 38 -6.43 14.77 4.40
C ASN A 38 -5.74 13.55 3.80
N LEU A 39 -6.40 12.80 2.92
CA LEU A 39 -5.83 11.61 2.27
C LEU A 39 -4.53 11.95 1.52
N VAL A 40 -4.47 13.10 0.84
CA VAL A 40 -3.26 13.58 0.14
C VAL A 40 -2.15 13.89 1.15
N THR A 41 -2.50 14.60 2.22
CA THR A 41 -1.55 15.04 3.26
C THR A 41 -0.93 13.84 3.98
N TRP A 42 -1.75 12.85 4.36
CA TRP A 42 -1.28 11.64 5.00
C TRP A 42 -0.45 10.76 4.07
N SER A 43 -0.87 10.60 2.81
CA SER A 43 -0.08 9.89 1.80
C SER A 43 1.30 10.53 1.65
N ALA A 44 1.36 11.87 1.59
CA ALA A 44 2.62 12.59 1.51
C ALA A 44 3.50 12.36 2.75
N GLY A 45 2.91 12.43 3.95
CA GLY A 45 3.60 12.13 5.20
C GLY A 45 4.19 10.73 5.24
N VAL A 46 3.42 9.70 4.85
CA VAL A 46 3.87 8.31 4.84
C VAL A 46 5.00 8.09 3.83
N PHE A 47 4.82 8.47 2.57
CA PHE A 47 5.81 8.17 1.52
C PHE A 47 7.08 9.02 1.66
N TYR A 48 6.96 10.35 1.79
CA TYR A 48 8.15 11.20 1.97
C TYR A 48 8.79 11.02 3.33
N GLY A 49 7.99 10.81 4.39
CA GLY A 49 8.52 10.50 5.72
C GLY A 49 9.33 9.21 5.72
N TYR A 50 8.81 8.14 5.09
CA TYR A 50 9.53 6.87 4.98
C TYR A 50 10.85 7.00 4.21
N VAL A 51 10.82 7.63 3.03
CA VAL A 51 12.01 7.79 2.16
C VAL A 51 13.06 8.73 2.75
N THR A 52 12.71 9.58 3.71
CA THR A 52 13.67 10.49 4.36
C THR A 52 14.17 9.94 5.69
N VAL A 53 13.28 9.50 6.57
CA VAL A 53 13.64 9.07 7.93
C VAL A 53 14.39 7.75 7.91
N VAL A 54 13.90 6.75 7.18
CA VAL A 54 14.49 5.40 7.21
C VAL A 54 15.92 5.38 6.65
N PRO A 55 16.22 5.98 5.48
CA PRO A 55 17.58 6.01 4.97
C PRO A 55 18.54 6.84 5.84
N LEU A 56 18.04 7.87 6.52
CA LEU A 56 18.84 8.69 7.44
C LEU A 56 19.24 7.88 8.67
N VAL A 57 18.29 7.17 9.30
CA VAL A 57 18.57 6.26 10.42
C VAL A 57 19.54 5.17 9.98
N LEU A 58 19.31 4.55 8.83
CA LEU A 58 20.21 3.52 8.30
C LEU A 58 21.61 4.09 8.00
N TYR A 59 21.71 5.31 7.47
CA TYR A 59 23.00 5.96 7.23
C TYR A 59 23.80 6.13 8.52
N VAL A 60 23.16 6.57 9.61
CA VAL A 60 23.83 6.71 10.92
C VAL A 60 24.32 5.35 11.42
N ILE A 61 23.49 4.31 11.30
CA ILE A 61 23.86 2.93 11.68
C ILE A 61 25.05 2.43 10.85
N LEU A 62 25.01 2.59 9.53
CA LEU A 62 26.09 2.14 8.64
C LEU A 62 27.39 2.91 8.89
N LYS A 63 27.30 4.21 9.16
CA LYS A 63 28.47 5.04 9.51
C LYS A 63 29.08 4.63 10.85
N TYR A 64 28.25 4.26 11.82
CA TYR A 64 28.73 3.72 13.09
C TYR A 64 29.52 2.40 12.92
N PHE A 65 29.16 1.60 11.91
CA PHE A 65 29.87 0.36 11.58
C PHE A 65 30.99 0.51 10.53
N SER A 66 31.41 1.75 10.23
CA SER A 66 32.46 2.04 9.23
C SER A 66 32.16 1.47 7.82
N ALA A 67 30.89 1.28 7.48
CA ALA A 67 30.48 0.80 6.16
C ALA A 67 30.44 1.96 5.15
N PRO A 68 31.12 1.86 3.99
CA PRO A 68 31.16 2.93 3.00
C PRO A 68 29.82 2.99 2.26
N SER A 69 28.91 3.89 2.67
CA SER A 69 27.63 4.13 1.98
C SER A 69 27.36 5.61 1.80
N GLY A 70 26.95 6.02 0.60
CA GLY A 70 26.55 7.38 0.31
C GLY A 70 25.12 7.65 0.78
N LEU A 71 24.89 8.75 1.50
CA LEU A 71 23.55 9.14 1.96
C LEU A 71 22.56 9.35 0.80
N VAL A 72 23.02 9.95 -0.31
CA VAL A 72 22.22 10.12 -1.52
C VAL A 72 21.88 8.77 -2.17
N GLN A 73 22.80 7.80 -2.13
CA GLN A 73 22.56 6.45 -2.65
C GLN A 73 21.47 5.74 -1.82
N LEU A 74 21.46 5.92 -0.50
CA LEU A 74 20.44 5.36 0.39
C LEU A 74 19.06 5.98 0.12
N PHE A 75 18.96 7.31 -0.01
CA PHE A 75 17.70 7.96 -0.39
C PHE A 75 17.18 7.49 -1.75
N CYS A 76 18.08 7.40 -2.73
CA CYS A 76 17.77 6.84 -4.04
C CYS A 76 17.23 5.41 -3.92
N LEU A 77 17.97 4.54 -3.25
CA LEU A 77 17.63 3.13 -3.15
C LEU A 77 16.26 2.90 -2.50
N TYR A 78 15.99 3.56 -1.38
CA TYR A 78 14.69 3.45 -0.71
C TYR A 78 13.56 4.03 -1.55
N GLY A 79 13.78 5.16 -2.21
CA GLY A 79 12.79 5.71 -3.15
C GLY A 79 12.50 4.77 -4.32
N TYR A 80 13.51 4.12 -4.90
CA TYR A 80 13.31 3.13 -5.96
C TYR A 80 12.59 1.87 -5.48
N SER A 81 12.84 1.45 -4.23
CA SER A 81 12.16 0.29 -3.65
C SER A 81 10.64 0.47 -3.54
N LEU A 82 10.16 1.72 -3.49
CA LEU A 82 8.73 2.02 -3.40
C LEU A 82 7.99 1.82 -4.72
N PHE A 83 8.70 1.71 -5.85
CA PHE A 83 8.07 1.52 -7.16
C PHE A 83 7.15 0.30 -7.22
N ILE A 84 7.51 -0.77 -6.49
CA ILE A 84 6.74 -2.02 -6.41
C ILE A 84 5.34 -1.79 -5.82
N PHE A 85 5.17 -0.77 -4.97
CA PHE A 85 3.88 -0.44 -4.38
C PHE A 85 2.91 0.26 -5.35
N ILE A 86 3.39 0.79 -6.49
CA ILE A 86 2.52 1.42 -7.50
C ILE A 86 1.52 0.40 -8.09
N PRO A 87 1.96 -0.71 -8.71
CA PRO A 87 1.03 -1.70 -9.24
C PRO A 87 0.23 -2.39 -8.12
N ALA A 88 0.79 -2.52 -6.92
CA ALA A 88 0.07 -3.07 -5.75
C ALA A 88 -1.15 -2.21 -5.38
N LEU A 89 -0.98 -0.88 -5.26
CA LEU A 89 -2.06 0.06 -4.98
C LEU A 89 -3.15 0.01 -6.06
N VAL A 90 -2.75 0.07 -7.34
CA VAL A 90 -3.70 0.03 -8.45
C VAL A 90 -4.51 -1.27 -8.44
N SER A 91 -3.86 -2.40 -8.17
CA SER A 91 -4.53 -3.71 -8.15
C SER A 91 -5.58 -3.79 -7.05
N SER A 92 -5.25 -3.38 -5.82
CA SER A 92 -6.18 -3.38 -4.69
C SER A 92 -7.43 -2.54 -4.96
N PHE A 93 -7.27 -1.33 -5.51
CA PHE A 93 -8.43 -0.51 -5.85
C PHE A 93 -9.27 -1.05 -7.02
N VAL A 94 -8.65 -1.71 -8.00
CA VAL A 94 -9.39 -2.36 -9.10
C VAL A 94 -10.26 -3.49 -8.56
N PHE A 95 -9.77 -4.27 -7.58
CA PHE A 95 -10.56 -5.30 -6.93
C PHE A 95 -11.77 -4.73 -6.19
N GLU A 96 -11.59 -3.68 -5.39
CA GLU A 96 -12.69 -3.01 -4.69
C GLU A 96 -13.74 -2.45 -5.67
N TYR A 97 -13.30 -1.79 -6.75
CA TYR A 97 -14.21 -1.29 -7.78
C TYR A 97 -15.00 -2.41 -8.46
N CYS A 98 -14.36 -3.53 -8.78
CA CYS A 98 -15.03 -4.69 -9.38
C CYS A 98 -16.15 -5.20 -8.48
N SER A 99 -15.87 -5.31 -7.17
CA SER A 99 -16.84 -5.71 -6.14
C SER A 99 -18.05 -4.76 -6.09
N LEU A 100 -17.80 -3.45 -6.06
CA LEU A 100 -18.86 -2.44 -6.05
C LEU A 100 -19.74 -2.50 -7.31
N ASN A 101 -19.16 -2.77 -8.47
CA ASN A 101 -19.88 -2.90 -9.75
C ASN A 101 -20.71 -4.18 -9.85
N GLU A 102 -20.29 -5.29 -9.24
CA GLU A 102 -21.13 -6.49 -9.14
C GLU A 102 -22.33 -6.26 -8.23
N LEU A 103 -22.11 -5.57 -7.11
CA LEU A 103 -23.16 -5.23 -6.15
C LEU A 103 -24.18 -4.25 -6.70
N SER A 104 -23.76 -3.26 -7.50
CA SER A 104 -24.69 -2.32 -8.14
C SER A 104 -25.65 -3.05 -9.09
N LYS A 105 -25.14 -4.00 -9.89
CA LYS A 105 -25.97 -4.82 -10.79
C LYS A 105 -26.96 -5.71 -10.05
N LEU A 106 -26.56 -6.25 -8.90
CA LEU A 106 -27.45 -7.05 -8.06
C LEU A 106 -28.53 -6.21 -7.38
N SER A 107 -28.24 -4.96 -7.04
CA SER A 107 -29.21 -4.02 -6.45
C SER A 107 -30.26 -3.53 -7.45
N GLU A 108 -29.92 -3.43 -8.73
CA GLU A 108 -30.82 -2.96 -9.79
C GLU A 108 -31.76 -4.09 -10.30
N GLY A 109 -31.37 -5.35 -10.07
CA GLY A 109 -32.12 -6.54 -10.43
C GLY A 109 -33.26 -6.90 -9.47
N ASN A 110 -34.50 -6.70 -9.93
CA ASN A 110 -35.78 -7.24 -9.43
C ASN A 110 -36.38 -6.62 -8.15
N LYS A 111 -37.28 -5.63 -8.34
CA LYS A 111 -38.05 -4.98 -7.27
C LYS A 111 -39.20 -5.82 -6.70
N ASN A 112 -39.59 -6.95 -7.31
CA ASN A 112 -40.93 -7.52 -7.08
C ASN A 112 -41.03 -9.01 -6.68
N LEU A 113 -39.97 -9.76 -6.38
CA LEU A 113 -40.14 -11.14 -5.88
C LEU A 113 -38.95 -11.63 -5.03
N MET A 114 -39.22 -12.10 -3.80
CA MET A 114 -38.32 -12.76 -2.83
C MET A 114 -37.31 -11.89 -2.05
N LEU A 115 -37.79 -11.02 -1.15
CA LEU A 115 -36.93 -10.23 -0.25
C LEU A 115 -36.06 -11.07 0.70
N GLU A 116 -36.52 -12.20 1.25
CA GLU A 116 -35.74 -12.98 2.23
C GLU A 116 -34.63 -13.84 1.58
N MET A 117 -34.94 -14.61 0.53
CA MET A 117 -33.96 -15.45 -0.16
C MET A 117 -32.95 -14.63 -0.98
N PHE A 118 -33.34 -13.45 -1.47
CA PHE A 118 -32.46 -12.57 -2.24
C PHE A 118 -31.52 -11.79 -1.32
N MET A 119 -31.98 -11.32 -0.15
CA MET A 119 -31.12 -10.68 0.85
C MET A 119 -30.08 -11.66 1.40
N TRP A 120 -30.45 -12.92 1.66
CA TRP A 120 -29.47 -13.93 2.07
C TRP A 120 -28.42 -14.20 0.98
N LYS A 121 -28.83 -14.25 -0.29
CA LYS A 121 -27.89 -14.40 -1.42
C LYS A 121 -26.96 -13.19 -1.57
N ILE A 122 -27.49 -11.97 -1.49
CA ILE A 122 -26.68 -10.73 -1.50
C ILE A 122 -25.71 -10.73 -0.32
N PHE A 123 -26.18 -11.11 0.87
CA PHE A 123 -25.34 -11.18 2.06
C PHE A 123 -24.22 -12.21 1.90
N ILE A 124 -24.51 -13.42 1.44
CA ILE A 124 -23.52 -14.47 1.22
C ILE A 124 -22.51 -14.08 0.13
N VAL A 125 -22.97 -13.52 -1.00
CA VAL A 125 -22.08 -13.06 -2.08
C VAL A 125 -21.20 -11.93 -1.59
N LYS A 126 -21.77 -10.92 -0.90
CA LYS A 126 -21.01 -9.79 -0.36
C LYS A 126 -20.03 -10.18 0.74
N LEU A 127 -20.38 -11.15 1.58
CA LEU A 127 -19.48 -11.68 2.60
C LEU A 127 -18.34 -12.47 1.97
N THR A 128 -18.64 -13.32 0.98
CA THR A 128 -17.64 -14.14 0.28
C THR A 128 -16.69 -13.28 -0.55
N SER A 129 -17.19 -12.29 -1.28
CA SER A 129 -16.38 -11.36 -2.07
C SER A 129 -15.47 -10.54 -1.17
N ARG A 130 -16.03 -9.92 -0.11
CA ARG A 130 -15.27 -9.13 0.86
C ARG A 130 -14.17 -9.93 1.56
N LEU A 131 -14.43 -11.19 1.95
CA LEU A 131 -13.40 -12.05 2.56
C LEU A 131 -12.27 -12.36 1.57
N SER A 132 -12.61 -12.64 0.31
CA SER A 132 -11.61 -12.93 -0.73
C SER A 132 -10.76 -11.70 -1.09
N GLU A 133 -11.38 -10.51 -1.15
CA GLU A 133 -10.71 -9.23 -1.41
C GLU A 133 -9.70 -8.91 -0.31
N ILE A 134 -10.13 -8.99 0.95
CA ILE A 134 -9.25 -8.73 2.10
C ILE A 134 -8.01 -9.62 2.03
N LEU A 135 -8.19 -10.93 1.81
CA LEU A 135 -7.08 -11.88 1.70
C LEU A 135 -6.16 -11.56 0.52
N LEU A 136 -6.70 -11.28 -0.67
CA LEU A 136 -5.91 -10.92 -1.84
C LEU A 136 -5.10 -9.65 -1.63
N GLU A 137 -5.66 -8.63 -0.99
CA GLU A 137 -4.95 -7.39 -0.72
C GLU A 137 -3.83 -7.55 0.32
N TRP A 138 -4.05 -8.38 1.35
CA TRP A 138 -2.98 -8.73 2.29
C TRP A 138 -1.86 -9.51 1.59
N ILE A 139 -2.19 -10.41 0.67
CA ILE A 139 -1.21 -11.14 -0.15
C ILE A 139 -0.44 -10.17 -1.04
N ILE A 140 -1.12 -9.27 -1.75
CA ILE A 140 -0.50 -8.27 -2.62
C ILE A 140 0.45 -7.37 -1.82
N ALA A 141 0.01 -6.88 -0.66
CA ALA A 141 0.83 -6.06 0.22
C ALA A 141 2.06 -6.83 0.74
N ALA A 142 1.89 -8.09 1.16
CA ALA A 142 2.98 -8.93 1.63
C ALA A 142 4.01 -9.21 0.53
N VAL A 143 3.55 -9.54 -0.68
CA VAL A 143 4.41 -9.77 -1.85
C VAL A 143 5.16 -8.49 -2.22
N ALA A 144 4.46 -7.34 -2.27
CA ALA A 144 5.10 -6.06 -2.57
C ALA A 144 6.15 -5.68 -1.53
N GLY A 145 5.84 -5.84 -0.23
CA GLY A 145 6.77 -5.61 0.87
C GLY A 145 7.99 -6.53 0.81
N PHE A 146 7.79 -7.82 0.51
CA PHE A 146 8.88 -8.80 0.37
C PHE A 146 9.79 -8.50 -0.83
N MET A 147 9.21 -8.19 -1.99
CA MET A 147 9.98 -7.81 -3.18
C MET A 147 10.77 -6.52 -2.95
N SER A 148 10.16 -5.54 -2.27
CA SER A 148 10.81 -4.27 -1.93
C SER A 148 11.96 -4.47 -0.94
N ALA A 149 11.76 -5.28 0.09
CA ALA A 149 12.81 -5.68 1.04
C ALA A 149 13.97 -6.39 0.35
N THR A 150 13.66 -7.35 -0.53
CA THR A 150 14.66 -8.10 -1.29
C THR A 150 15.47 -7.17 -2.19
N PHE A 151 14.82 -6.23 -2.89
CA PHE A 151 15.50 -5.24 -3.71
C PHE A 151 16.47 -4.39 -2.89
N VAL A 152 16.05 -3.86 -1.73
CA VAL A 152 16.92 -3.05 -0.86
C VAL A 152 18.07 -3.89 -0.31
N ALA A 153 17.80 -5.10 0.16
CA ALA A 153 18.80 -5.99 0.74
C ALA A 153 19.88 -6.39 -0.29
N LEU A 154 19.49 -6.73 -1.51
CA LEU A 154 20.44 -7.10 -2.58
C LEU A 154 21.33 -5.93 -3.00
N ASN A 155 20.76 -4.73 -3.10
CA ASN A 155 21.52 -3.52 -3.47
C ASN A 155 22.43 -3.02 -2.33
N LEU A 156 22.08 -3.30 -1.07
CA LEU A 156 22.93 -2.96 0.07
C LEU A 156 23.93 -4.05 0.42
N LYS A 157 23.74 -5.30 -0.04
CA LYS A 157 24.53 -6.47 0.36
C LYS A 157 26.03 -6.20 0.42
N ALA A 158 26.61 -5.61 -0.63
CA ALA A 158 28.04 -5.31 -0.67
C ALA A 158 28.50 -4.33 0.44
N HIS A 159 27.66 -3.35 0.80
CA HIS A 159 27.93 -2.35 1.82
C HIS A 159 27.68 -2.85 3.25
N ILE A 160 26.76 -3.79 3.46
CA ILE A 160 26.47 -4.36 4.79
C ILE A 160 27.34 -5.55 5.13
N THR A 161 27.83 -6.32 4.15
CA THR A 161 28.77 -7.43 4.43
C THR A 161 30.09 -6.92 5.01
N SER A 162 30.50 -5.68 4.71
CA SER A 162 31.66 -5.06 5.36
C SER A 162 31.46 -4.77 6.86
N ALA A 163 30.23 -4.81 7.37
CA ALA A 163 29.92 -4.62 8.79
C ALA A 163 30.11 -5.88 9.66
N GLY A 164 30.66 -6.97 9.10
CA GLY A 164 30.92 -8.23 9.81
C GLY A 164 29.64 -9.00 10.14
N GLU A 165 29.66 -9.86 11.16
CA GLU A 165 28.56 -10.82 11.49
C GLU A 165 27.18 -10.18 11.73
N ARG A 166 27.11 -8.87 11.97
CA ARG A 166 25.88 -8.13 12.26
C ARG A 166 25.06 -7.78 11.01
N TRP A 167 25.56 -8.06 9.80
CA TRP A 167 24.86 -7.79 8.55
C TRP A 167 23.46 -8.44 8.49
N VAL A 168 23.30 -9.61 9.11
CA VAL A 168 22.02 -10.33 9.20
C VAL A 168 20.97 -9.53 9.97
N LEU A 169 21.36 -8.86 11.06
CA LEU A 169 20.44 -8.01 11.84
C LEU A 169 19.98 -6.79 11.05
N ILE A 170 20.87 -6.19 10.25
CA ILE A 170 20.53 -5.05 9.41
C ILE A 170 19.55 -5.47 8.31
N VAL A 171 19.79 -6.62 7.66
CA VAL A 171 18.87 -7.17 6.65
C VAL A 171 17.52 -7.50 7.28
N ALA A 172 17.50 -8.17 8.45
CA ALA A 172 16.26 -8.45 9.17
C ALA A 172 15.48 -7.16 9.49
N GLY A 173 16.17 -6.11 9.94
CA GLY A 173 15.58 -4.79 10.18
C GLY A 173 14.98 -4.16 8.91
N ILE A 174 15.67 -4.25 7.77
CA ILE A 174 15.15 -3.78 6.47
C ILE A 174 13.86 -4.53 6.09
N PHE A 175 13.85 -5.85 6.27
CA PHE A 175 12.66 -6.66 6.00
C PHE A 175 11.49 -6.27 6.90
N LEU A 176 11.73 -6.08 8.20
CA LEU A 176 10.70 -5.65 9.15
C LEU A 176 10.16 -4.26 8.81
N LEU A 177 11.02 -3.31 8.41
CA LEU A 177 10.59 -1.96 8.03
C LEU A 177 9.75 -1.95 6.74
N GLN A 178 10.13 -2.74 5.74
CA GLN A 178 9.40 -2.82 4.47
C GLN A 178 8.07 -3.57 4.62
N LEU A 179 8.03 -4.63 5.43
CA LEU A 179 6.77 -5.29 5.80
C LEU A 179 5.90 -4.36 6.66
N GLY A 180 6.49 -3.64 7.61
CA GLY A 180 5.80 -2.63 8.41
C GLY A 180 5.17 -1.54 7.56
N LEU A 181 5.90 -1.03 6.55
CA LEU A 181 5.35 -0.11 5.56
C LEU A 181 4.17 -0.73 4.80
N ALA A 182 4.31 -1.97 4.31
CA ALA A 182 3.22 -2.65 3.60
C ALA A 182 1.96 -2.78 4.47
N VAL A 183 2.12 -3.07 5.77
CA VAL A 183 1.02 -3.11 6.74
C VAL A 183 0.43 -1.72 6.96
N VAL A 184 1.25 -0.68 7.15
CA VAL A 184 0.78 0.70 7.32
C VAL A 184 0.00 1.17 6.10
N LEU A 185 0.51 0.90 4.89
CA LEU A 185 -0.20 1.20 3.65
C LEU A 185 -1.53 0.43 3.58
N LYS A 186 -1.56 -0.82 4.05
CA LYS A 186 -2.80 -1.62 4.12
C LYS A 186 -3.82 -1.07 5.11
N LEU A 187 -3.39 -0.71 6.30
CA LEU A 187 -4.27 -0.16 7.32
C LEU A 187 -4.73 1.27 6.99
N TYR A 188 -3.89 2.06 6.30
CA TYR A 188 -4.17 3.48 6.10
C TYR A 188 -4.77 3.80 4.74
N LEU A 189 -4.23 3.25 3.65
CA LEU A 189 -4.71 3.55 2.30
C LEU A 189 -5.82 2.61 1.84
N PHE A 190 -5.81 1.35 2.29
CA PHE A 190 -6.83 0.37 1.87
C PHE A 190 -8.00 0.24 2.85
N THR A 191 -7.92 0.80 4.07
CA THR A 191 -9.05 0.76 5.03
C THR A 191 -9.86 2.05 5.03
N VAL A 192 -9.28 3.19 4.65
CA VAL A 192 -10.00 4.49 4.58
C VAL A 192 -11.03 4.52 3.44
N SER A 193 -11.02 3.55 2.53
CA SER A 193 -11.91 3.50 1.36
C SER A 193 -13.33 2.96 1.58
N VAL A 194 -13.76 2.51 2.78
CA VAL A 194 -15.15 2.00 2.98
C VAL A 194 -15.77 2.32 4.34
#